data_AF-A0AAW7P7L4-F1
#
_entry.id   AF-A0AAW7P7L4-F1
#
_cell.length_a   1.000
_cell.length_b   1.000
_cell.length_c   1.000
_cell.angle_alpha   90.00
_cell.angle_beta   90.00
_cell.angle_gamma   90.00
#
_symmetry.space_group_name_H-M   'P 1'
#
loop_
_entity.id
_entity.type
_entity.pdbx_description
1 polymer ?
#
loop_
_entity_poly.entity_id
_entity_poly.type
_entity_poly.pdbx_seq_one_letter_code
_entity_poly.pdbx_strand_id
1 'polypeptide(L)'
;MNIINTIITSVLTSGLIGVFISEYYQRKTLVKKMKRDFVVEFFGNRFMLKDNYYGEVEELNKTLGKIPIVFSDNEDVIKCYDNLLSIADDKNLLRLIKSMCTDKNVKIDISNWDDEMILKTLSINKN
;
A
#
# COMPACT_ATOMS: atom_id res chain seq x y z
N MET A 1 -15.03 -38.85 -34.90
CA MET A 1 -14.59 -37.55 -34.35
C MET A 1 -13.10 -37.66 -34.11
N ASN A 2 -12.30 -36.96 -34.94
CA ASN A 2 -10.89 -37.29 -35.19
C ASN A 2 -10.00 -36.93 -33.99
N ILE A 3 -9.07 -37.82 -33.62
CA ILE A 3 -8.06 -37.63 -32.57
C ILE A 3 -7.37 -36.26 -32.69
N ILE A 4 -7.16 -35.78 -33.91
CA ILE A 4 -6.61 -34.46 -34.25
C ILE A 4 -7.46 -33.31 -33.66
N ASN A 5 -8.78 -33.37 -33.77
CA ASN A 5 -9.66 -32.32 -33.22
C ASN A 5 -9.63 -32.30 -31.69
N THR A 6 -9.50 -33.47 -31.06
CA THR A 6 -9.38 -33.59 -29.60
C THR A 6 -8.07 -32.98 -29.10
N ILE A 7 -6.95 -33.22 -29.79
CA ILE A 7 -5.64 -32.65 -29.47
C ILE A 7 -5.65 -31.12 -29.66
N ILE A 8 -6.21 -30.63 -30.77
CA ILE A 8 -6.30 -29.19 -31.02
C ILE A 8 -7.15 -28.51 -29.96
N THR A 9 -8.29 -29.09 -29.61
CA THR A 9 -9.21 -28.53 -28.60
C THR A 9 -8.58 -28.52 -27.21
N SER A 10 -7.83 -29.57 -26.83
CA SER A 10 -7.18 -29.63 -25.51
C SER A 10 -6.02 -28.64 -25.38
N VAL A 11 -5.22 -28.44 -26.43
CA VAL A 11 -4.14 -27.43 -26.45
C VAL A 11 -4.70 -26.02 -26.40
N LEU A 12 -5.76 -25.71 -27.16
CA LEU A 12 -6.39 -24.39 -27.13
C LEU A 12 -7.04 -24.08 -25.78
N THR A 13 -7.77 -25.04 -25.19
CA THR A 13 -8.43 -24.83 -23.89
C THR A 13 -7.43 -24.68 -22.74
N SER A 14 -6.38 -25.50 -22.70
CA SER A 14 -5.31 -25.37 -21.70
C SER A 14 -4.50 -24.07 -21.87
N GLY A 15 -4.24 -23.64 -23.11
CA GLY A 15 -3.58 -22.36 -23.39
C GLY A 15 -4.39 -21.15 -22.92
N LEU A 16 -5.70 -21.13 -23.18
CA LEU A 16 -6.62 -20.09 -22.71
C LEU A 16 -6.65 -20.00 -21.18
N ILE A 17 -6.78 -21.14 -20.48
CA ILE A 17 -6.77 -21.19 -19.01
C ILE A 17 -5.44 -20.64 -18.46
N GLY A 18 -4.31 -21.01 -19.07
CA GLY A 18 -2.98 -20.50 -18.70
C GLY A 18 -2.87 -18.97 -18.80
N VAL A 19 -3.42 -18.38 -19.86
CA VAL A 19 -3.46 -16.91 -20.03
C VAL A 19 -4.24 -16.26 -18.88
N PHE A 20 -5.46 -16.72 -18.58
CA PHE A 20 -6.27 -16.17 -17.50
C PHE A 20 -5.60 -16.28 -16.13
N ILE A 21 -4.98 -17.42 -15.83
CA ILE A 21 -4.23 -17.59 -14.58
C ILE A 21 -3.05 -16.61 -14.54
N SER A 22 -2.26 -16.52 -15.61
CA SER A 22 -1.11 -15.62 -15.66
C SER A 22 -1.50 -14.15 -15.47
N GLU A 23 -2.57 -13.70 -16.13
CA GLU A 23 -3.12 -12.35 -15.98
C GLU A 23 -3.57 -12.07 -14.54
N TYR A 24 -4.25 -13.03 -13.92
CA TYR A 24 -4.69 -12.93 -12.53
C TYR A 24 -3.51 -12.75 -11.55
N TYR A 25 -2.45 -13.56 -11.71
CA TYR A 25 -1.24 -13.44 -10.88
C TYR A 25 -0.46 -12.15 -11.15
N GLN A 26 -0.39 -11.70 -12.40
CA GLN A 26 0.23 -10.43 -12.77
C GLN A 26 -0.49 -9.25 -12.11
N ARG A 27 -1.82 -9.19 -12.21
CA ARG A 27 -2.64 -8.14 -11.55
C ARG A 27 -2.38 -8.09 -10.04
N LYS A 28 -2.34 -9.25 -9.36
CA LYS A 28 -2.00 -9.30 -7.93
C LYS A 28 -0.60 -8.78 -7.63
N THR A 29 0.38 -9.14 -8.46
CA THR A 29 1.77 -8.70 -8.29
C THR A 29 1.89 -7.20 -8.48
N LEU A 30 1.18 -6.63 -9.46
CA LEU A 30 1.14 -5.18 -9.71
C LEU A 30 0.52 -4.43 -8.53
N VAL A 31 -0.59 -4.89 -7.97
CA VAL A 31 -1.20 -4.28 -6.77
C VAL A 31 -0.24 -4.35 -5.58
N LYS A 32 0.42 -5.49 -5.39
CA LYS A 32 1.44 -5.67 -4.34
C LYS A 32 2.57 -4.66 -4.46
N LYS A 33 3.11 -4.51 -5.68
CA LYS A 33 4.19 -3.58 -5.97
C LYS A 33 3.75 -2.13 -5.75
N MET A 34 2.62 -1.74 -6.34
CA MET A 34 2.06 -0.38 -6.21
C MET A 34 1.87 0.04 -4.75
N LYS A 35 1.25 -0.82 -3.92
CA LYS A 35 1.03 -0.50 -2.50
C LYS A 35 2.33 -0.43 -1.71
N ARG A 36 3.31 -1.29 -1.99
CA ARG A 36 4.63 -1.24 -1.34
C ARG A 36 5.40 0.01 -1.73
N ASP A 37 5.46 0.32 -3.03
CA ASP A 37 6.14 1.50 -3.55
C ASP A 37 5.52 2.77 -2.96
N PHE A 38 4.20 2.81 -2.81
CA PHE A 38 3.49 3.90 -2.12
C PHE A 38 3.93 4.06 -0.67
N VAL A 39 3.99 2.97 0.12
CA VAL A 39 4.42 3.07 1.53
C VAL A 39 5.87 3.55 1.61
N VAL A 40 6.75 3.09 0.71
CA VAL A 40 8.13 3.58 0.63
C VAL A 40 8.19 5.07 0.29
N GLU A 41 7.41 5.55 -0.69
CA GLU A 41 7.27 6.98 -1.05
C GLU A 41 6.80 7.80 0.16
N PHE A 42 5.79 7.30 0.89
CA PHE A 42 5.28 7.94 2.10
C PHE A 42 6.37 8.10 3.17
N PHE A 43 7.14 7.05 3.45
CA PHE A 43 8.30 7.15 4.35
C PHE A 43 9.45 7.98 3.76
N GLY A 44 9.56 8.10 2.43
CA GLY A 44 10.49 9.01 1.76
C GLY A 44 10.19 10.47 2.09
N ASN A 45 8.90 10.83 2.10
CA ASN A 45 8.41 12.19 2.35
C ASN A 45 8.33 12.55 3.85
N ARG A 46 8.77 11.65 4.74
CA ARG A 46 8.68 11.83 6.19
C ARG A 46 9.37 13.08 6.74
N PHE A 47 10.38 13.61 6.05
CA PHE A 47 11.06 14.85 6.47
C PHE A 47 10.13 16.07 6.46
N MET A 48 9.04 16.04 5.68
CA MET A 48 8.02 17.08 5.63
C MET A 48 7.10 17.08 6.86
N LEU A 49 7.13 16.01 7.66
CA LEU A 49 6.35 15.89 8.91
C LEU A 49 7.07 16.52 10.12
N LYS A 50 8.26 17.11 9.91
CA LYS A 50 9.01 17.76 10.99
C LYS A 50 8.47 19.15 11.27
N ASP A 51 8.32 19.49 12.56
CA ASP A 51 7.90 20.83 13.01
C ASP A 51 8.80 21.97 12.49
N ASN A 52 10.07 21.67 12.18
CA ASN A 52 11.04 22.63 11.65
C ASN A 52 11.16 22.59 10.12
N TYR A 53 10.23 21.94 9.42
CA TYR A 53 10.17 21.95 7.96
C TYR A 53 9.50 23.24 7.47
N TYR A 54 10.27 24.11 6.85
CA TYR A 54 9.79 25.38 6.27
C TYR A 54 9.62 25.32 4.74
N GLY A 55 9.68 24.13 4.15
CA GLY A 55 9.51 23.93 2.70
C GLY A 55 8.05 23.72 2.29
N GLU A 56 7.84 23.46 1.00
CA GLU A 56 6.51 23.18 0.46
C GLU A 56 6.02 21.79 0.87
N VAL A 57 4.83 21.72 1.47
CA VAL A 57 4.18 20.46 1.91
C VAL A 57 3.33 19.83 0.80
N GLU A 58 3.44 20.30 -0.44
CA GLU A 58 2.60 19.87 -1.56
C GLU A 58 2.78 18.38 -1.87
N GLU A 59 4.02 17.86 -1.82
CA GLU A 59 4.28 16.43 -2.08
C GLU A 59 3.70 15.53 -0.99
N LEU A 60 3.77 15.93 0.28
CA LEU A 60 3.14 15.22 1.38
C LEU A 60 1.61 15.21 1.22
N ASN A 61 1.00 16.35 0.91
CA ASN A 61 -0.44 16.45 0.66
C ASN A 61 -0.89 15.61 -0.54
N LYS A 62 -0.11 15.63 -1.64
CA LYS A 62 -0.33 14.74 -2.79
C LYS A 62 -0.25 13.27 -2.39
N THR A 63 0.73 12.91 -1.57
CA THR A 63 0.90 11.53 -1.09
C THR A 63 -0.27 11.10 -0.20
N LEU A 64 -0.69 11.95 0.73
CA LEU A 64 -1.86 11.71 1.59
C LEU A 64 -3.16 11.58 0.77
N GLY A 65 -3.34 12.40 -0.26
CA GLY A 65 -4.51 12.35 -1.14
C GLY A 65 -4.62 11.07 -1.98
N LYS A 66 -3.51 10.35 -2.20
CA LYS A 66 -3.50 9.06 -2.92
C LYS A 66 -3.97 7.88 -2.06
N ILE A 67 -3.95 7.99 -0.72
CA ILE A 67 -4.29 6.89 0.21
C ILE A 67 -5.65 6.24 -0.09
N PRO A 68 -6.77 6.99 -0.21
CA PRO A 68 -8.07 6.37 -0.47
C PRO A 68 -8.15 5.64 -1.81
N ILE A 69 -7.32 6.01 -2.79
CA ILE A 69 -7.26 5.35 -4.10
C ILE A 69 -6.46 4.05 -3.97
N VAL A 70 -5.25 4.13 -3.42
CA VAL A 70 -4.28 3.02 -3.32
C VAL A 70 -4.80 1.92 -2.39
N PHE A 71 -5.48 2.28 -1.30
CA PHE A 71 -5.99 1.35 -0.28
C PHE A 71 -7.52 1.24 -0.25
N SER A 72 -8.20 1.58 -1.35
CA SER A 72 -9.66 1.48 -1.48
C SER A 72 -10.24 0.09 -1.12
N ASP A 73 -9.46 -0.98 -1.25
CA ASP A 73 -9.85 -2.36 -0.89
C ASP A 73 -9.51 -2.77 0.55
N ASN A 74 -9.06 -1.82 1.40
CA ASN A 74 -8.69 -2.06 2.79
C ASN A 74 -9.40 -1.06 3.72
N GLU A 75 -10.55 -1.47 4.25
CA GLU A 75 -11.38 -0.64 5.13
C GLU A 75 -10.64 -0.14 6.38
N ASP A 76 -9.70 -0.91 6.94
CA ASP A 76 -8.99 -0.51 8.15
C ASP A 76 -8.05 0.67 7.88
N VAL A 77 -7.40 0.67 6.71
CA VAL A 77 -6.58 1.81 6.25
C VAL A 77 -7.46 3.04 6.02
N ILE A 78 -8.62 2.87 5.36
CA ILE A 78 -9.54 3.98 5.10
C ILE A 78 -10.08 4.57 6.41
N LYS A 79 -10.49 3.73 7.37
CA LYS A 79 -10.92 4.20 8.71
C LYS A 79 -9.80 4.96 9.43
N CYS A 80 -8.56 4.49 9.36
CA CYS A 80 -7.43 5.21 9.96
C CYS A 80 -7.17 6.54 9.26
N TYR A 81 -7.34 6.60 7.94
CA TYR A 81 -7.21 7.82 7.15
C TYR A 81 -8.27 8.86 7.52
N ASP A 82 -9.54 8.45 7.58
CA ASP A 82 -10.64 9.33 7.98
C ASP A 82 -10.45 9.88 9.41
N ASN A 83 -9.95 9.03 10.32
CA ASN A 83 -9.62 9.45 11.68
C ASN A 83 -8.50 10.50 11.72
N LEU A 84 -7.46 10.34 10.89
CA LEU A 84 -6.37 11.31 10.78
C LEU A 84 -6.87 12.66 10.23
N LEU A 85 -7.74 12.63 9.21
CA LEU A 85 -8.34 13.86 8.66
C LEU A 85 -9.26 14.57 9.67
N SER A 86 -9.92 13.80 10.54
CA SER A 86 -10.80 14.34 11.57
C SER A 86 -10.02 14.91 12.76
N ILE A 87 -8.98 14.21 13.22
CA ILE A 87 -8.13 14.57 14.35
C ILE A 87 -6.67 14.32 13.94
N ALA A 88 -5.99 15.40 13.54
CA ALA A 88 -4.60 15.36 13.13
C ALA A 88 -3.68 15.30 14.36
N ASP A 89 -3.39 14.09 14.84
CA ASP A 89 -2.44 13.83 15.92
C ASP A 89 -1.49 12.65 15.60
N ASP A 90 -0.38 12.58 16.34
CA ASP A 90 0.65 11.55 16.18
C ASP A 90 0.10 10.13 16.31
N LYS A 91 -0.93 9.95 17.14
CA LYS A 91 -1.52 8.64 17.43
C LYS A 91 -2.31 8.14 16.22
N ASN A 92 -3.10 9.01 15.58
CA ASN A 92 -3.85 8.70 14.39
C ASN A 92 -2.93 8.52 13.18
N LEU A 93 -1.85 9.30 13.09
CA LEU A 93 -0.83 9.11 12.07
C LEU A 93 -0.13 7.76 12.24
N LEU A 94 0.26 7.41 13.47
CA LEU A 94 0.87 6.12 13.78
C LEU A 94 -0.07 4.95 13.43
N ARG A 95 -1.35 5.06 13.76
CA ARG A 95 -2.37 4.06 13.40
C ARG A 95 -2.50 3.89 11.90
N LEU A 96 -2.56 4.99 11.15
CA LEU A 96 -2.60 4.96 9.68
C LEU A 96 -1.36 4.24 9.12
N ILE A 97 -0.18 4.58 9.60
CA ILE A 97 1.07 3.99 9.13
C ILE A 97 1.13 2.49 9.41
N LYS A 98 0.76 2.07 10.63
CA LYS A 98 0.67 0.65 10.99
C LYS A 98 -0.33 -0.10 10.11
N SER A 99 -1.50 0.49 9.84
CA SER A 99 -2.53 -0.12 8.98
C SER A 99 -2.04 -0.29 7.54
N MET A 100 -1.32 0.70 6.98
CA MET A 100 -0.74 0.60 5.63
C MET A 100 0.35 -0.48 5.57
N CYS A 101 1.22 -0.57 6.57
CA CYS A 101 2.28 -1.59 6.62
C CYS A 101 1.71 -3.02 6.71
N THR A 102 0.62 -3.20 7.45
CA THR A 102 -0.03 -4.50 7.70
C THR A 102 -1.02 -4.91 6.62
N ASP A 103 -1.30 -4.04 5.64
CA ASP A 103 -2.12 -4.37 4.47
C ASP A 103 -1.64 -5.68 3.80
N LYS A 104 -2.61 -6.52 3.41
CA LYS A 104 -2.38 -7.86 2.83
C LYS A 104 -1.46 -7.88 1.60
N ASN A 105 -1.36 -6.77 0.87
CA ASN A 105 -0.50 -6.61 -0.30
C ASN A 105 0.81 -5.90 0.07
N VAL A 106 0.86 -5.11 1.14
CA VAL A 106 2.10 -4.51 1.63
C VAL A 106 2.92 -5.53 2.41
N LYS A 107 2.39 -6.10 3.49
CA LYS A 107 3.06 -7.10 4.35
C LYS A 107 4.48 -6.66 4.74
N ILE A 108 4.63 -5.44 5.25
CA ILE A 108 5.85 -5.02 5.94
C ILE A 108 5.70 -5.49 7.39
N ASP A 109 6.65 -6.29 7.85
CA ASP A 109 6.67 -6.75 9.23
C ASP A 109 7.11 -5.60 10.14
N ILE A 110 6.16 -5.11 10.94
CA ILE A 110 6.34 -4.05 11.92
C ILE A 110 6.21 -4.56 13.36
N SER A 111 6.18 -5.88 13.56
CA SER A 111 6.01 -6.48 14.89
C SER A 111 7.10 -6.08 15.89
N ASN A 112 8.31 -5.82 15.38
CA ASN A 112 9.46 -5.38 16.15
C ASN A 112 9.62 -3.85 16.20
N TRP A 113 8.70 -3.09 15.59
CA TRP A 113 8.75 -1.63 15.60
C TRP A 113 7.96 -1.14 16.80
N ASP A 114 8.64 -0.60 17.80
CA ASP A 114 7.96 0.11 18.87
C ASP A 114 7.38 1.44 18.34
N ASP A 115 6.35 1.96 19.03
CA ASP A 115 5.63 3.18 18.64
C ASP A 115 6.58 4.37 18.55
N GLU A 116 7.60 4.40 19.41
CA GLU A 116 8.61 5.45 19.48
C GLU A 116 9.55 5.40 18.28
N MET A 117 9.93 4.22 17.81
CA MET A 117 10.78 3.98 16.65
C MET A 117 10.08 4.43 15.36
N ILE A 118 8.77 4.18 15.25
CA ILE A 118 7.99 4.66 14.09
C ILE A 118 7.90 6.18 14.10
N LEU A 119 7.55 6.77 15.25
CA LEU A 119 7.46 8.22 15.40
C LEU A 119 8.82 8.92 15.21
N LYS A 120 9.90 8.36 15.76
CA LYS A 120 11.30 8.81 15.55
C LYS A 120 11.73 8.69 14.09
N THR A 121 11.38 7.58 13.43
CA THR A 121 11.68 7.40 11.99
C THR A 121 11.01 8.51 11.20
N LEU A 122 9.75 8.82 11.51
CA LEU A 122 8.98 9.91 10.92
C LEU A 122 9.41 11.31 11.40
N SER A 123 10.35 11.37 12.34
CA SER A 123 10.87 12.60 12.94
C SER A 123 9.82 13.46 13.63
N ILE A 124 8.81 12.83 14.23
CA ILE A 124 7.96 13.48 15.23
C ILE A 124 8.76 13.47 16.54
N ASN A 125 9.61 14.47 16.72
CA ASN A 125 10.23 14.70 18.02
C ASN A 125 9.23 15.45 18.88
N LYS A 126 8.75 14.80 19.94
CA LYS A 126 8.21 15.54 21.09
C LYS A 126 9.35 16.38 21.67
N ASN A 127 9.18 17.69 21.63
CA ASN A 127 9.85 18.58 22.58
C ASN A 127 9.48 18.18 24.01
#